data_AF-A0A962DS33-F1
#
_entry.id   AF-A0A962DS33-F1
#
_cell.length_a   1.000
_cell.length_b   1.000
_cell.length_c   1.000
_cell.angle_alpha   90.00
_cell.angle_beta   90.00
_cell.angle_gamma   90.00
#
_symmetry.space_group_name_H-M   'P 1'
#
loop_
_entity.id
_entity.type
_entity.pdbx_description
1 polymer ?
#
loop_
_entity_poly.entity_id
_entity_poly.type
_entity_poly.pdbx_seq_one_letter_code
_entity_poly.pdbx_strand_id
1 'polypeptide(L)'
;AREQIELIRPLWESDAEHNPGNLARMHEALAVIASEGDHDVERALSEIDQALAIRRAQAAPTPQELIMTLLTAHRAATLDGMHPKAEAYLKEARELLAGVAQPLPWLLRNFELREAEFAADQGDVATSRRHLQALARVLGPERPDLYADWAQYVELKLARVEHRKPTEADREWQAGLAQRWGADAEIVRVSTQLIGAN
;
A
#
# COMPACT_ATOMS: atom_id res chain seq x y z
N ALA A 1 -6.58 -2.07 16.13
CA ALA A 1 -5.43 -1.23 15.73
C ALA A 1 -5.47 0.14 16.41
N ARG A 2 -6.50 0.99 16.21
CA ARG A 2 -6.58 2.32 16.83
C ARG A 2 -6.40 2.33 18.34
N GLU A 3 -7.16 1.51 19.07
CA GLU A 3 -7.06 1.42 20.54
C GLU A 3 -5.65 1.01 21.02
N GLN A 4 -4.98 0.13 20.26
CA GLN A 4 -3.60 -0.26 20.57
C GLN A 4 -2.62 0.89 20.33
N ILE A 5 -2.81 1.67 19.26
CA ILE A 5 -1.98 2.84 18.99
C ILE A 5 -2.20 3.90 20.07
N GLU A 6 -3.44 4.18 20.49
CA GLU A 6 -3.71 5.14 21.57
C GLU A 6 -3.07 4.71 22.91
N LEU A 7 -2.97 3.40 23.17
CA LEU A 7 -2.32 2.88 24.37
C LEU A 7 -0.79 3.00 24.34
N ILE A 8 -0.18 2.86 23.16
CA ILE A 8 1.29 2.82 23.00
C ILE A 8 1.87 4.18 22.61
N ARG A 9 1.09 5.06 21.98
CA ARG A 9 1.50 6.39 21.52
C ARG A 9 2.23 7.21 22.61
N PRO A 10 1.72 7.33 23.85
CA PRO A 10 2.42 8.10 24.88
C PRO A 10 3.82 7.55 25.20
N LEU A 11 4.03 6.24 25.06
CA LEU A 11 5.33 5.61 25.29
C LEU A 11 6.32 5.94 24.17
N TRP A 12 5.87 5.98 22.91
CA TRP A 12 6.73 6.33 21.79
C TRP A 12 7.01 7.84 21.70
N GLU A 13 6.04 8.68 22.04
CA GLU A 13 6.20 10.13 22.06
C GLU A 13 7.10 10.61 23.20
N SER A 14 7.05 9.95 24.37
CA SER A 14 7.91 10.30 25.52
C SER A 14 9.39 9.97 25.32
N ASP A 15 9.73 9.16 24.32
CA ASP A 15 11.09 8.77 23.98
C ASP A 15 11.35 8.78 22.46
N ALA A 16 10.87 9.86 21.81
CA ALA A 16 10.92 10.03 20.36
C ALA A 16 12.37 10.01 19.81
N GLU A 17 13.33 10.53 20.57
CA GLU A 17 14.75 10.59 20.18
C GLU A 17 15.37 9.20 20.06
N HIS A 18 15.03 8.27 20.95
CA HIS A 18 15.59 6.92 20.95
C HIS A 18 14.74 5.90 20.17
N ASN A 19 13.49 6.25 19.82
CA ASN A 19 12.58 5.38 19.07
C ASN A 19 12.02 5.98 17.77
N PRO A 20 12.80 6.73 16.97
CA PRO A 20 12.25 7.46 15.82
C PRO A 20 11.68 6.50 14.76
N GLY A 21 12.20 5.27 14.67
CA GLY A 21 11.66 4.24 13.77
C GLY A 21 10.27 3.73 14.17
N ASN A 22 9.99 3.60 15.48
CA ASN A 22 8.67 3.20 15.97
C ASN A 22 7.67 4.34 15.85
N LEU A 23 8.11 5.57 16.13
CA LEU A 23 7.28 6.76 15.98
C LEU A 23 6.84 6.97 14.52
N ALA A 24 7.76 6.83 13.55
CA ALA A 24 7.41 6.87 12.14
C ALA A 24 6.38 5.79 11.75
N ARG A 25 6.59 4.53 12.19
CA ARG A 25 5.64 3.43 11.92
C ARG A 25 4.26 3.65 12.54
N MET A 26 4.20 4.30 13.70
CA MET A 26 2.93 4.69 14.31
C MET A 26 2.16 5.65 13.40
N HIS A 27 2.82 6.70 12.93
CA HIS A 27 2.23 7.67 12.00
C HIS A 27 1.84 7.02 10.66
N GLU A 28 2.68 6.12 10.12
CA GLU A 28 2.34 5.30 8.94
C GLU A 28 1.03 4.50 9.17
N ALA A 29 0.88 3.85 10.33
CA ALA A 29 -0.32 3.10 10.66
C ALA A 29 -1.55 4.00 10.86
N LEU A 30 -1.39 5.17 11.49
CA LEU A 30 -2.46 6.15 11.66
C LEU A 30 -2.94 6.72 10.33
N ALA A 31 -2.03 6.95 9.39
CA ALA A 31 -2.36 7.39 8.04
C ALA A 31 -3.24 6.36 7.30
N VAL A 32 -2.86 5.08 7.36
CA VAL A 32 -3.63 4.00 6.73
C VAL A 32 -5.01 3.87 7.36
N ILE A 33 -5.09 3.92 8.70
CA ILE A 33 -6.38 3.88 9.41
C ILE A 33 -7.27 5.06 9.02
N ALA A 34 -6.70 6.27 8.91
CA ALA A 34 -7.44 7.46 8.49
C ALA A 34 -7.95 7.35 7.05
N SER A 35 -7.13 6.84 6.11
CA SER A 35 -7.49 6.71 4.69
C SER A 35 -8.54 5.60 4.46
N GLU A 36 -8.26 4.39 4.98
CA GLU A 36 -9.06 3.19 4.70
C GLU A 36 -10.31 3.09 5.56
N GLY A 37 -10.23 3.51 6.83
CA GLY A 37 -11.30 3.34 7.82
C GLY A 37 -12.18 4.58 7.97
N ASP A 38 -11.57 5.72 8.31
CA ASP A 38 -12.34 6.94 8.62
C ASP A 38 -12.66 7.78 7.37
N HIS A 39 -11.97 7.52 6.26
CA HIS A 39 -11.96 8.39 5.08
C HIS A 39 -11.62 9.86 5.43
N ASP A 40 -10.73 10.04 6.41
CA ASP A 40 -10.24 11.32 6.89
C ASP A 40 -8.92 11.66 6.19
N VAL A 41 -9.07 12.27 5.02
CA VAL A 41 -7.98 12.64 4.12
C VAL A 41 -6.99 13.63 4.74
N GLU A 42 -7.50 14.62 5.48
CA GLU A 42 -6.67 15.64 6.11
C GLU A 42 -5.77 15.01 7.18
N ARG A 43 -6.35 14.16 8.00
CA ARG A 43 -5.60 13.41 9.01
C ARG A 43 -4.60 12.46 8.36
N ALA A 44 -5.00 11.71 7.33
CA ALA A 44 -4.10 10.79 6.65
C ALA A 44 -2.83 11.49 6.14
N LEU A 45 -2.99 12.64 5.49
CA LEU A 45 -1.86 13.46 5.05
C LEU A 45 -1.00 13.98 6.19
N SER A 46 -1.62 14.51 7.25
CA SER A 46 -0.88 15.01 8.40
C SER A 46 -0.01 13.92 9.01
N GLU A 47 -0.53 12.71 9.17
CA GLU A 47 0.22 11.57 9.71
C GLU A 47 1.36 11.14 8.75
N ILE A 48 1.13 11.14 7.43
CA ILE A 48 2.19 10.89 6.43
C ILE A 48 3.31 11.91 6.51
N ASP A 49 2.97 13.19 6.62
CA ASP A 49 3.96 14.27 6.69
C ASP A 49 4.82 14.13 7.96
N GLN A 50 4.23 13.74 9.09
CA GLN A 50 4.98 13.42 10.31
C GLN A 50 5.91 12.21 10.12
N ALA A 51 5.42 11.11 9.55
CA ALA A 51 6.23 9.92 9.30
C ALA A 51 7.44 10.24 8.41
N LEU A 52 7.23 10.97 7.31
CA LEU A 52 8.28 11.37 6.39
C LEU A 52 9.27 12.34 7.04
N ALA A 53 8.79 13.30 7.84
CA ALA A 53 9.66 14.23 8.56
C ALA A 53 10.59 13.48 9.53
N ILE A 54 10.05 12.54 10.31
CA ILE A 54 10.84 11.71 11.22
C ILE A 54 11.87 10.88 10.45
N ARG A 55 11.47 10.19 9.39
CA ARG A 55 12.38 9.36 8.57
C ARG A 55 13.51 10.18 7.96
N ARG A 56 13.21 11.37 7.44
CA ARG A 56 14.21 12.27 6.83
C ARG A 56 15.14 12.91 7.85
N ALA A 57 14.68 13.12 9.08
CA ALA A 57 15.49 13.66 10.17
C ALA A 57 16.39 12.63 10.86
N GLN A 58 16.15 11.33 10.66
CA GLN A 58 17.02 10.29 11.20
C GLN A 58 18.45 10.43 10.65
N ALA A 59 19.45 10.26 11.52
CA ALA A 59 20.86 10.31 11.10
C ALA A 59 21.26 9.13 10.19
N ALA A 60 20.51 8.02 10.25
CA ALA A 60 20.74 6.82 9.45
C ALA A 60 19.45 6.01 9.20
N PRO A 61 18.39 6.57 8.58
CA PRO A 61 17.30 5.76 8.10
C PRO A 61 17.91 4.79 7.07
N THR A 62 17.57 3.51 7.13
CA THR A 62 17.91 2.68 5.98
C THR A 62 17.12 3.26 4.79
N PRO A 63 17.73 3.46 3.60
CA PRO A 63 16.98 3.93 2.43
C PRO A 63 15.70 3.10 2.18
N GLN A 64 15.74 1.83 2.57
CA GLN A 64 14.62 0.89 2.52
C GLN A 64 13.43 1.29 3.42
N GLU A 65 13.67 1.81 4.61
CA GLU A 65 12.60 2.29 5.50
C GLU A 65 11.93 3.57 4.98
N LEU A 66 12.71 4.49 4.41
CA LEU A 66 12.15 5.67 3.77
C LEU A 66 11.31 5.27 2.54
N ILE A 67 11.80 4.32 1.72
CA ILE A 67 11.04 3.78 0.60
C ILE A 67 9.71 3.19 1.09
N MET A 68 9.68 2.40 2.17
CA MET A 68 8.41 1.89 2.71
C MET A 68 7.45 2.99 3.13
N THR A 69 7.97 4.02 3.79
CA THR A 69 7.16 5.16 4.21
C THR A 69 6.55 5.85 3.00
N LEU A 70 7.32 6.02 1.92
CA LEU A 70 6.84 6.57 0.65
C LEU A 70 5.80 5.66 -0.05
N LEU A 71 5.96 4.34 0.02
CA LEU A 71 4.97 3.40 -0.53
C LEU A 71 3.64 3.43 0.26
N THR A 72 3.70 3.59 1.57
CA THR A 72 2.52 3.81 2.42
C THR A 72 1.87 5.16 2.10
N ALA A 73 2.67 6.23 1.98
CA ALA A 73 2.21 7.56 1.60
C ALA A 73 1.54 7.56 0.22
N HIS A 74 2.13 6.87 -0.75
CA HIS A 74 1.56 6.66 -2.08
C HIS A 74 0.19 5.98 -1.98
N ARG A 75 0.07 4.88 -1.23
CA ARG A 75 -1.20 4.16 -1.06
C ARG A 75 -2.27 5.07 -0.47
N ALA A 76 -2.01 5.72 0.65
CA ALA A 76 -2.96 6.63 1.29
C ALA A 76 -3.39 7.76 0.33
N ALA A 77 -2.44 8.42 -0.34
CA ALA A 77 -2.76 9.46 -1.31
C ALA A 77 -3.60 8.93 -2.50
N THR A 78 -3.39 7.69 -2.95
CA THR A 78 -4.23 7.06 -3.99
C THR A 78 -5.66 6.84 -3.51
N LEU A 79 -5.83 6.34 -2.27
CA LEU A 79 -7.16 6.10 -1.67
C LEU A 79 -7.96 7.38 -1.54
N ASP A 80 -7.27 8.47 -1.22
CA ASP A 80 -7.87 9.79 -1.03
C ASP A 80 -8.04 10.57 -2.34
N GLY A 81 -7.76 9.95 -3.50
CA GLY A 81 -7.89 10.59 -4.83
C GLY A 81 -6.85 11.67 -5.13
N MET A 82 -5.76 11.73 -4.35
CA MET A 82 -4.69 12.73 -4.47
C MET A 82 -3.61 12.29 -5.47
N HIS A 83 -4.01 12.06 -6.71
CA HIS A 83 -3.13 11.49 -7.74
C HIS A 83 -1.78 12.19 -7.90
N PRO A 84 -1.66 13.54 -7.89
CA PRO A 84 -0.36 14.19 -8.01
C PRO A 84 0.61 13.88 -6.85
N LYS A 85 0.10 13.80 -5.61
CA LYS A 85 0.91 13.42 -4.44
C LYS A 85 1.29 11.94 -4.51
N ALA A 86 0.33 11.08 -4.83
CA ALA A 86 0.57 9.65 -4.98
C ALA A 86 1.69 9.37 -6.00
N GLU A 87 1.65 10.02 -7.16
CA GLU A 87 2.69 9.90 -8.18
C GLU A 87 4.06 10.40 -7.69
N ALA A 88 4.09 11.54 -7.00
CA ALA A 88 5.33 12.10 -6.45
C ALA A 88 6.00 11.15 -5.44
N TYR A 89 5.23 10.56 -4.52
CA TYR A 89 5.77 9.61 -3.54
C TYR A 89 6.31 8.34 -4.21
N LEU A 90 5.60 7.78 -5.19
CA LEU A 90 6.06 6.59 -5.92
C LEU A 90 7.31 6.90 -6.77
N LYS A 91 7.39 8.11 -7.34
CA LYS A 91 8.58 8.57 -8.06
C LYS A 91 9.81 8.64 -7.14
N GLU A 92 9.68 9.26 -5.97
CA GLU A 92 10.78 9.32 -4.99
C GLU A 92 11.20 7.91 -4.53
N ALA A 93 10.23 7.02 -4.32
CA ALA A 93 10.50 5.62 -3.99
C ALA A 93 11.30 4.89 -5.08
N ARG A 94 10.97 5.09 -6.37
CA ARG A 94 11.73 4.55 -7.52
C ARG A 94 13.18 5.04 -7.52
N GLU A 95 13.36 6.34 -7.35
CA GLU A 95 14.70 6.99 -7.36
C GLU A 95 15.58 6.47 -6.23
N LEU A 96 15.03 6.34 -5.03
CA LEU A 96 15.74 5.78 -3.88
C LEU A 96 16.06 4.29 -4.09
N LEU A 97 15.09 3.50 -4.57
CA LEU A 97 15.29 2.06 -4.79
C LEU A 97 16.39 1.78 -5.81
N ALA A 98 16.53 2.62 -6.85
CA ALA A 98 17.61 2.51 -7.84
C ALA A 98 19.01 2.63 -7.23
N GLY A 99 19.15 3.32 -6.09
CA GLY A 99 20.39 3.44 -5.33
C GLY A 99 20.65 2.29 -4.34
N VAL A 100 19.69 1.37 -4.14
CA VAL A 100 19.82 0.26 -3.19
C VAL A 100 20.45 -0.95 -3.89
N ALA A 101 21.70 -1.28 -3.54
CA ALA A 101 22.43 -2.38 -4.16
C ALA A 101 21.78 -3.76 -3.95
N GLN A 102 21.21 -3.99 -2.76
CA GLN A 102 20.58 -5.26 -2.38
C GLN A 102 19.28 -4.99 -1.61
N PRO A 103 18.17 -4.67 -2.31
CA PRO A 103 16.90 -4.42 -1.68
C PRO A 103 16.36 -5.70 -1.05
N LEU A 104 15.81 -5.60 0.17
CA LEU A 104 15.25 -6.76 0.86
C LEU A 104 14.00 -7.26 0.12
N PRO A 105 13.73 -8.59 0.12
CA PRO A 105 12.57 -9.13 -0.59
C PRO A 105 11.23 -8.54 -0.15
N TRP A 106 11.07 -8.21 1.14
CA TRP A 106 9.85 -7.56 1.63
C TRP A 106 9.63 -6.17 1.03
N LEU A 107 10.71 -5.43 0.75
CA LEU A 107 10.64 -4.10 0.14
C LEU A 107 10.17 -4.23 -1.30
N LEU A 108 10.82 -5.14 -2.05
CA LEU A 108 10.47 -5.42 -3.44
C LEU A 108 9.01 -5.88 -3.58
N ARG A 109 8.51 -6.74 -2.70
CA ARG A 109 7.09 -7.17 -2.74
C ARG A 109 6.13 -5.99 -2.67
N ASN A 110 6.37 -5.06 -1.74
CA ASN A 110 5.52 -3.89 -1.59
C ASN A 110 5.65 -2.95 -2.80
N PHE A 111 6.88 -2.72 -3.22
CA PHE A 111 7.19 -1.85 -4.36
C PHE A 111 6.51 -2.33 -5.65
N GLU A 112 6.74 -3.60 -6.02
CA GLU A 112 6.17 -4.19 -7.24
C GLU A 112 4.63 -4.21 -7.18
N LEU A 113 4.04 -4.43 -6.00
CA LEU A 113 2.59 -4.35 -5.84
C LEU A 113 2.06 -2.93 -6.07
N ARG A 114 2.69 -1.91 -5.47
CA ARG A 114 2.27 -0.49 -5.65
C ARG A 114 2.41 -0.04 -7.10
N GLU A 115 3.49 -0.43 -7.77
CA GLU A 115 3.71 -0.17 -9.19
C GLU A 115 2.64 -0.80 -10.08
N ALA A 116 2.32 -2.08 -9.81
CA ALA A 116 1.30 -2.80 -10.55
C ALA A 116 -0.09 -2.16 -10.38
N GLU A 117 -0.43 -1.83 -9.14
CA GLU A 117 -1.69 -1.18 -8.80
C GLU A 117 -1.82 0.19 -9.45
N PHE A 118 -0.80 1.03 -9.31
CA PHE A 118 -0.80 2.38 -9.89
C PHE A 118 -0.89 2.34 -11.41
N ALA A 119 -0.15 1.46 -12.07
CA ALA A 119 -0.23 1.29 -13.52
C ALA A 119 -1.63 0.82 -13.96
N ALA A 120 -2.27 -0.08 -13.21
CA ALA A 120 -3.65 -0.51 -13.49
C ALA A 120 -4.65 0.65 -13.36
N ASP A 121 -4.50 1.51 -12.35
CA ASP A 121 -5.35 2.69 -12.15
C ASP A 121 -5.19 3.73 -13.27
N GLN A 122 -4.02 3.79 -13.91
CA GLN A 122 -3.76 4.60 -15.11
C GLN A 122 -4.20 3.93 -16.42
N GLY A 123 -4.67 2.67 -16.37
CA GLY A 123 -4.99 1.88 -17.55
C GLY A 123 -3.77 1.37 -18.33
N ASP A 124 -2.56 1.46 -17.77
CA ASP A 124 -1.34 0.89 -18.36
C ASP A 124 -1.21 -0.60 -18.02
N VAL A 125 -1.92 -1.40 -18.81
CA VAL A 125 -1.97 -2.87 -18.69
C VAL A 125 -0.57 -3.49 -18.81
N ALA A 126 0.26 -2.99 -19.72
CA ALA A 126 1.56 -3.59 -20.01
C ALA A 126 2.52 -3.42 -18.83
N THR A 127 2.58 -2.20 -18.27
CA THR A 127 3.40 -1.91 -17.08
C THR A 127 2.87 -2.68 -15.88
N SER A 128 1.55 -2.70 -15.65
CA SER A 128 0.95 -3.41 -14.52
C SER A 128 1.27 -4.92 -14.55
N ARG A 129 1.09 -5.59 -15.70
CA ARG A 129 1.43 -7.01 -15.86
C ARG A 129 2.92 -7.30 -15.63
N ARG A 130 3.82 -6.41 -16.06
CA ARG A 130 5.27 -6.57 -15.82
C ARG A 130 5.58 -6.57 -14.33
N HIS A 131 4.98 -5.67 -13.56
CA HIS A 131 5.19 -5.59 -12.11
C HIS A 131 4.53 -6.76 -11.36
N LEU A 132 3.36 -7.24 -11.80
CA LEU A 132 2.76 -8.48 -11.25
C LEU A 132 3.65 -9.71 -11.48
N GLN A 133 4.30 -9.81 -12.64
CA GLN A 133 5.27 -10.87 -12.91
C GLN A 133 6.52 -10.77 -12.04
N ALA A 134 7.02 -9.55 -11.80
CA ALA A 134 8.14 -9.31 -10.89
C ALA A 134 7.76 -9.68 -9.45
N LEU A 135 6.59 -9.24 -8.97
CA LEU A 135 6.04 -9.61 -7.67
C LEU A 135 5.97 -11.13 -7.50
N ALA A 136 5.44 -11.85 -8.49
CA ALA A 136 5.37 -13.31 -8.47
C ALA A 136 6.74 -13.99 -8.29
N ARG A 137 7.81 -13.44 -8.89
CA ARG A 137 9.18 -13.95 -8.73
C ARG A 137 9.71 -13.71 -7.31
N VAL A 138 9.39 -12.57 -6.70
CA VAL A 138 9.87 -12.22 -5.35
C VAL A 138 9.11 -12.97 -4.25
N LEU A 139 7.83 -13.29 -4.47
CA LEU A 139 7.02 -14.07 -3.51
C LEU A 139 7.43 -15.55 -3.50
N GLY A 140 7.86 -16.10 -4.64
CA GLY A 140 8.09 -17.53 -4.78
C GLY A 140 6.78 -18.34 -4.81
N PRO A 141 6.85 -19.68 -4.72
CA PRO A 141 5.68 -20.56 -4.84
C PRO A 141 4.76 -20.53 -3.62
N GLU A 142 5.28 -20.25 -2.42
CA GLU A 142 4.52 -20.25 -1.15
C GLU A 142 3.77 -18.93 -0.88
N ARG A 143 3.44 -18.16 -1.94
CA ARG A 143 2.93 -16.77 -1.89
C ARG A 143 2.05 -16.51 -0.64
N PRO A 144 2.45 -15.62 0.28
CA PRO A 144 1.60 -15.28 1.42
C PRO A 144 0.23 -14.76 0.96
N ASP A 145 -0.83 -15.22 1.61
CA ASP A 145 -2.23 -14.95 1.23
C ASP A 145 -2.53 -13.46 0.99
N LEU A 146 -1.97 -12.58 1.83
CA LEU A 146 -2.08 -11.11 1.68
C LEU A 146 -1.70 -10.63 0.27
N TYR A 147 -0.53 -11.03 -0.23
CA TYR A 147 -0.08 -10.56 -1.54
C TYR A 147 -0.82 -11.25 -2.69
N ALA A 148 -1.32 -12.47 -2.47
CA ALA A 148 -2.15 -13.14 -3.44
C ALA A 148 -3.48 -12.41 -3.64
N ASP A 149 -4.13 -12.00 -2.55
CA ASP A 149 -5.38 -11.22 -2.61
C ASP A 149 -5.15 -9.86 -3.29
N TRP A 150 -4.11 -9.12 -2.92
CA TRP A 150 -3.82 -7.84 -3.58
C TRP A 150 -3.44 -7.98 -5.06
N ALA A 151 -2.69 -9.02 -5.43
CA ALA A 151 -2.38 -9.28 -6.84
C ALA A 151 -3.65 -9.60 -7.63
N GLN A 152 -4.55 -10.43 -7.08
CA GLN A 152 -5.83 -10.74 -7.71
C GLN A 152 -6.74 -9.51 -7.82
N TYR A 153 -6.70 -8.61 -6.83
CA TYR A 153 -7.38 -7.32 -6.91
C TYR A 153 -6.87 -6.46 -8.06
N VAL A 154 -5.55 -6.37 -8.27
CA VAL A 154 -4.98 -5.65 -9.41
C VAL A 154 -5.36 -6.31 -10.74
N GLU A 155 -5.35 -7.65 -10.83
CA GLU A 155 -5.82 -8.38 -12.01
C GLU A 155 -7.30 -8.09 -12.32
N LEU A 156 -8.14 -7.91 -11.30
CA LEU A 156 -9.54 -7.52 -11.48
C LEU A 156 -9.68 -6.07 -11.98
N LYS A 157 -8.83 -5.14 -11.51
CA LYS A 157 -8.75 -3.77 -12.07
C LYS A 157 -8.40 -3.82 -13.56
N LEU A 158 -7.37 -4.59 -13.94
CA LEU A 158 -6.94 -4.76 -15.33
C LEU A 158 -8.05 -5.35 -16.20
N ALA A 159 -8.73 -6.38 -15.71
CA ALA A 159 -9.85 -7.00 -16.41
C ALA A 159 -10.91 -5.97 -16.81
N ARG A 160 -11.20 -5.01 -15.92
CA ARG A 160 -12.15 -3.93 -16.20
C ARG A 160 -11.63 -2.98 -17.27
N VAL A 161 -10.36 -2.60 -17.22
CA VAL A 161 -9.71 -1.76 -18.26
C VAL A 161 -9.75 -2.48 -19.61
N GLU A 162 -9.56 -3.80 -19.63
CA GLU A 162 -9.63 -4.65 -20.80
C GLU A 162 -11.07 -5.01 -21.23
N HIS A 163 -12.09 -4.48 -20.54
CA HIS A 163 -13.51 -4.80 -20.74
C HIS A 163 -13.85 -6.30 -20.65
N ARG A 164 -13.05 -7.07 -19.90
CA ARG A 164 -13.29 -8.47 -19.59
C ARG A 164 -14.38 -8.57 -18.52
N LYS A 165 -15.39 -9.41 -18.78
CA LYS A 165 -16.39 -9.74 -17.77
C LYS A 165 -15.78 -10.53 -16.59
N PRO A 166 -16.22 -10.28 -15.35
CA PRO A 166 -15.82 -11.10 -14.20
C PRO A 166 -16.16 -12.58 -14.42
N THR A 167 -15.22 -13.45 -14.09
CA THR A 167 -15.38 -14.91 -14.14
C THR A 167 -16.01 -15.44 -12.85
N GLU A 168 -16.38 -16.71 -12.83
CA GLU A 168 -16.84 -17.36 -11.59
C GLU A 168 -15.72 -17.38 -10.53
N ALA A 169 -14.47 -17.63 -10.93
CA ALA A 169 -13.33 -17.58 -10.03
C ALA A 169 -13.14 -16.18 -9.41
N ASP A 170 -13.38 -15.10 -10.17
CA ASP A 170 -13.33 -13.74 -9.63
C ASP A 170 -14.40 -13.53 -8.53
N ARG A 171 -15.60 -14.10 -8.71
CA ARG A 171 -16.70 -14.02 -7.74
C ARG A 171 -16.44 -14.87 -6.50
N GLU A 172 -15.97 -16.10 -6.66
CA GLU A 172 -15.59 -16.99 -5.56
C GLU A 172 -14.48 -16.37 -4.70
N TRP A 173 -13.46 -15.81 -5.35
CA TRP A 173 -12.40 -15.08 -4.67
C TRP A 173 -12.95 -13.90 -3.85
N GLN A 174 -13.80 -13.06 -4.47
CA GLN A 174 -14.38 -11.88 -3.81
C GLN A 174 -15.30 -12.25 -2.65
N ALA A 175 -16.09 -13.32 -2.76
CA ALA A 175 -16.98 -13.79 -1.70
C ALA A 175 -16.21 -14.16 -0.42
N GLY A 176 -14.97 -14.67 -0.57
CA GLY A 176 -14.10 -14.99 0.57
C GLY A 176 -13.37 -13.79 1.19
N LEU A 177 -13.31 -12.64 0.51
CA LEU A 177 -12.50 -11.51 1.00
C LEU A 177 -13.04 -10.92 2.30
N ALA A 178 -14.35 -10.78 2.45
CA ALA A 178 -14.93 -10.19 3.66
C ALA A 178 -14.59 -10.99 4.93
N GLN A 179 -14.46 -12.31 4.82
CA GLN A 179 -14.02 -13.15 5.95
C GLN A 179 -12.54 -12.95 6.28
N ARG A 180 -11.68 -12.71 5.29
CA ARG A 180 -10.23 -12.54 5.47
C ARG A 180 -9.84 -11.13 5.91
N TRP A 181 -10.52 -10.11 5.39
CA TRP A 181 -10.14 -8.69 5.52
C TRP A 181 -11.11 -7.86 6.35
N GLY A 182 -12.32 -8.37 6.61
CA GLY A 182 -13.43 -7.58 7.15
C GLY A 182 -14.19 -6.84 6.04
N ALA A 183 -15.48 -6.60 6.25
CA ALA A 183 -16.37 -6.04 5.23
C ALA A 183 -15.99 -4.61 4.78
N ASP A 184 -15.39 -3.84 5.68
CA ASP A 184 -15.07 -2.42 5.44
C ASP A 184 -13.73 -2.22 4.72
N ALA A 185 -12.94 -3.27 4.55
CA ALA A 185 -11.66 -3.20 3.87
C ALA A 185 -11.83 -2.70 2.42
N GLU A 186 -10.94 -1.82 1.97
CA GLU A 186 -10.97 -1.24 0.63
C GLU A 186 -11.01 -2.33 -0.45
N ILE A 187 -10.16 -3.36 -0.34
CA ILE A 187 -10.13 -4.50 -1.27
C ILE A 187 -11.49 -5.19 -1.40
N VAL A 188 -12.29 -5.26 -0.33
CA VAL A 188 -13.64 -5.84 -0.33
C VAL A 188 -14.61 -4.88 -1.01
N ARG A 189 -14.63 -3.60 -0.62
CA ARG A 189 -15.56 -2.62 -1.18
C ARG A 189 -15.35 -2.42 -2.68
N VAL A 190 -14.11 -2.21 -3.09
CA VAL A 190 -13.79 -1.92 -4.50
C VAL A 190 -13.96 -3.17 -5.37
N SER A 191 -13.51 -4.36 -4.92
CA SER A 191 -13.76 -5.59 -5.70
C SER A 191 -15.26 -5.87 -5.88
N THR A 192 -16.10 -5.59 -4.88
CA THR A 192 -17.56 -5.69 -5.00
C THR A 192 -18.10 -4.79 -6.10
N GLN A 193 -17.63 -3.54 -6.18
CA GLN A 193 -18.03 -2.60 -7.24
C GLN A 193 -17.51 -3.03 -8.62
N LEU A 194 -16.29 -3.57 -8.69
CA LEU A 194 -15.69 -4.06 -9.92
C LEU A 194 -16.47 -5.27 -10.48
N ILE A 195 -16.96 -6.16 -9.62
CA ILE A 195 -17.78 -7.32 -10.02
C ILE A 195 -19.23 -6.94 -10.34
N GLY A 196 -19.82 -6.05 -9.52
CA GLY A 196 -21.23 -5.67 -9.62
C GLY A 196 -21.57 -4.71 -10.75
N ALA A 197 -20.59 -3.98 -11.30
CA ALA A 197 -20.78 -3.11 -12.45
C ALA A 197 -20.86 -3.91 -13.75
N ASN A 198 -22.02 -4.51 -14.04
CA ASN A 198 -22.40 -5.06 -15.35
C ASN A 198 -23.75 -4.50 -15.80
#